data_AF-E1IHQ1-F1
#
_entry.id   AF-E1IHQ1-F1
#
_cell.length_a   1.000
_cell.length_b   1.000
_cell.length_c   1.000
_cell.angle_alpha   90.00
_cell.angle_beta   90.00
_cell.angle_gamma   90.00
#
_symmetry.space_group_name_H-M   'P 1'
#
loop_
_entity.id
_entity.type
_entity.pdbx_description
1 polymer ?
#
loop_
_entity_poly.entity_id
_entity_poly.type
_entity_poly.pdbx_seq_one_letter_code
_entity_poly.pdbx_strand_id
1 'polypeptide(L)'
;MRGQDIVKGLGLEGKVQSAADIQQHLAKILGIDGTRLCLVQKVVAKDNGGFEVHITEGACTAGVHDAPEPHCAFTMGVFIGSISSFTGKRMTGKETMCTGMGAAECVYQIDPLD
;
A
#
# COMPACT_ATOMS: atom_id res chain seq x y z
N MET A 1 9.21 6.86 -7.57
CA MET A 1 9.45 5.53 -6.97
C MET A 1 8.39 4.58 -7.50
N ARG A 2 8.76 3.40 -8.02
CA ARG A 2 7.80 2.36 -8.39
C ARG A 2 7.77 1.31 -7.28
N GLY A 3 6.61 0.75 -6.98
CA GLY A 3 6.49 -0.26 -5.92
C GLY A 3 7.37 -1.50 -6.15
N GLN A 4 7.53 -1.91 -7.40
CA GLN A 4 8.41 -3.04 -7.74
C GLN A 4 9.89 -2.77 -7.44
N ASP A 5 10.35 -1.53 -7.65
CA ASP A 5 11.75 -1.15 -7.39
C ASP A 5 12.08 -1.22 -5.89
N ILE A 6 11.07 -0.99 -5.03
CA ILE A 6 11.20 -1.13 -3.57
C ILE A 6 11.60 -2.57 -3.22
N VAL A 7 10.86 -3.55 -3.72
CA VAL A 7 11.05 -4.97 -3.38
C VAL A 7 12.31 -5.53 -4.01
N LYS A 8 12.60 -5.13 -5.27
CA LYS A 8 13.82 -5.50 -5.97
C LYS A 8 15.08 -5.02 -5.23
N GLY A 9 15.08 -3.79 -4.72
CA GLY A 9 16.17 -3.26 -3.91
C GLY A 9 16.46 -4.04 -2.63
N LEU A 10 15.47 -4.81 -2.14
CA LEU A 10 15.61 -5.67 -0.95
C LEU A 10 15.96 -7.13 -1.31
N GLY A 11 15.93 -7.52 -2.58
CA GLY A 11 16.10 -8.91 -3.01
C GLY A 11 14.99 -9.86 -2.52
N LEU A 12 13.79 -9.33 -2.26
CA LEU A 12 12.63 -10.04 -1.69
C LEU A 12 11.56 -10.44 -2.71
N GLU A 13 11.87 -10.29 -4.00
CA GLU A 13 10.93 -10.59 -5.10
C GLU A 13 10.47 -12.05 -5.03
N GLY A 14 9.15 -12.27 -4.98
CA GLY A 14 8.51 -13.58 -4.92
C GLY A 14 8.68 -14.34 -3.60
N LYS A 15 9.23 -13.72 -2.55
CA LYS A 15 9.62 -14.39 -1.30
C LYS A 15 8.72 -14.09 -0.11
N VAL A 16 7.83 -13.11 -0.21
CA VAL A 16 7.07 -12.62 0.95
C VAL A 16 5.57 -12.73 0.67
N GLN A 17 4.88 -13.50 1.51
CA GLN A 17 3.43 -13.73 1.39
C GLN A 17 2.66 -13.44 2.67
N SER A 18 3.34 -13.30 3.82
CA SER A 18 2.65 -13.01 5.07
C SER A 18 2.31 -11.51 5.14
N ALA A 19 1.09 -11.20 5.60
CA ALA A 19 0.67 -9.81 5.78
C ALA A 19 1.56 -9.06 6.78
N ALA A 20 2.05 -9.75 7.82
CA ALA A 20 2.94 -9.17 8.83
C ALA A 20 4.29 -8.74 8.24
N ASP A 21 4.92 -9.60 7.43
CA ASP A 21 6.21 -9.26 6.80
C ASP A 21 6.02 -8.13 5.77
N ILE A 22 4.95 -8.19 4.98
CA ILE A 22 4.59 -7.12 4.03
C ILE A 22 4.41 -5.79 4.77
N GLN A 23 3.65 -5.78 5.87
CA GLN A 23 3.48 -4.59 6.71
C GLN A 23 4.82 -4.08 7.21
N GLN A 24 5.66 -4.94 7.79
CA GLN A 24 6.94 -4.54 8.35
C GLN A 24 7.85 -3.90 7.30
N HIS A 25 7.95 -4.53 6.11
CA HIS A 25 8.77 -4.00 5.02
C HIS A 25 8.22 -2.67 4.48
N LEU A 26 6.91 -2.57 4.25
CA LEU A 26 6.29 -1.35 3.76
C LEU A 26 6.38 -0.21 4.79
N ALA A 27 6.13 -0.48 6.07
CA ALA A 27 6.25 0.50 7.14
C ALA A 27 7.67 1.06 7.25
N LYS A 28 8.69 0.20 7.15
CA LYS A 28 10.08 0.63 7.19
C LYS A 28 10.46 1.55 6.02
N ILE A 29 9.94 1.28 4.83
CA ILE A 29 10.36 1.97 3.59
C ILE A 29 9.50 3.19 3.28
N LEU A 30 8.21 3.13 3.61
CA LEU A 30 7.26 4.20 3.33
C LEU A 30 7.05 5.13 4.52
N GLY A 31 7.29 4.63 5.74
CA GLY A 31 7.10 5.37 6.98
C GLY A 31 8.31 6.22 7.39
N ILE A 32 8.40 6.45 8.70
CA ILE A 32 9.32 7.40 9.35
C ILE A 32 10.79 7.13 9.02
N ASP A 33 11.18 5.85 8.95
CA ASP A 33 12.54 5.40 8.70
C ASP A 33 12.93 5.39 7.22
N GLY A 34 11.96 5.65 6.35
CA GLY A 34 12.14 5.59 4.90
C GLY A 34 11.75 6.90 4.23
N THR A 35 10.89 6.80 3.23
CA THR A 35 10.51 7.91 2.35
C THR A 35 9.54 8.90 2.97
N ARG A 36 8.91 8.55 4.10
CA ARG A 36 7.83 9.34 4.73
C ARG A 36 6.67 9.63 3.76
N LEU A 37 6.38 8.68 2.88
CA LEU A 37 5.23 8.74 1.99
C LEU A 37 3.92 8.57 2.76
N CYS A 38 3.90 7.66 3.75
CA CYS A 38 2.74 7.38 4.60
C CYS A 38 3.14 6.50 5.78
N LEU A 39 2.32 6.46 6.83
CA LEU A 39 2.45 5.49 7.91
C LEU A 39 1.58 4.27 7.60
N VAL A 40 2.21 3.10 7.44
CA VAL A 40 1.51 1.84 7.22
C VAL A 40 1.09 1.26 8.56
N GLN A 41 -0.19 1.40 8.89
CA GLN A 41 -0.74 1.01 10.19
C GLN A 41 -0.97 -0.50 10.28
N LYS A 42 -1.50 -1.08 9.21
CA LYS A 42 -1.95 -2.47 9.19
C LYS A 42 -1.95 -3.02 7.78
N VAL A 43 -1.57 -4.29 7.65
CA VAL A 43 -1.86 -5.09 6.45
C VAL A 43 -2.61 -6.34 6.88
N VAL A 44 -3.70 -6.67 6.19
CA VAL A 44 -4.54 -7.84 6.47
C VAL A 44 -4.57 -8.73 5.24
N ALA A 45 -4.29 -10.03 5.40
CA ALA A 45 -4.45 -10.99 4.33
C ALA A 45 -5.94 -11.27 4.07
N LYS A 46 -6.31 -11.44 2.81
CA LYS A 46 -7.65 -11.81 2.35
C LYS A 46 -7.64 -13.28 1.92
N ASP A 47 -8.79 -13.94 2.01
CA ASP A 47 -8.93 -15.37 1.67
C ASP A 47 -8.60 -15.68 0.20
N ASN A 48 -8.77 -14.70 -0.70
CA ASN A 48 -8.42 -14.83 -2.12
C ASN A 48 -6.91 -14.67 -2.40
N GLY A 49 -6.07 -14.51 -1.38
CA GLY A 49 -4.64 -14.24 -1.53
C GLY A 49 -4.30 -12.78 -1.84
N GLY A 50 -5.27 -11.88 -1.69
CA GLY A 50 -5.08 -10.42 -1.68
C GLY A 50 -4.75 -9.87 -0.30
N PHE A 51 -4.66 -8.55 -0.22
CA PHE A 51 -4.32 -7.80 0.98
C PHE A 51 -5.15 -6.52 1.10
N GLU A 52 -5.52 -6.17 2.33
CA GLU A 52 -6.05 -4.86 2.70
C GLU A 52 -4.94 -4.07 3.41
N VAL A 53 -4.65 -2.87 2.91
CA VAL A 53 -3.58 -2.00 3.43
C VAL A 53 -4.20 -0.74 4.01
N HIS A 54 -3.93 -0.48 5.29
CA HIS A 54 -4.39 0.70 6.01
C HIS A 54 -3.24 1.66 6.26
N ILE A 55 -3.44 2.92 5.89
CA ILE A 55 -2.44 3.96 6.11
C ILE A 55 -3.02 5.22 6.74
N THR A 56 -2.13 5.96 7.40
CA THR A 56 -2.37 7.34 7.85
C THR A 56 -1.24 8.23 7.37
N GLU A 57 -1.41 9.54 7.53
CA GLU A 57 -0.40 10.56 7.18
C GLU A 57 0.13 10.40 5.73
N GLY A 58 -0.77 10.11 4.79
CA GLY A 58 -0.41 10.00 3.38
C GLY A 58 -0.01 11.35 2.81
N ALA A 59 1.15 11.43 2.16
CA ALA A 59 1.61 12.66 1.53
C ALA A 59 0.61 13.19 0.48
N CYS A 60 -0.14 12.30 -0.18
CA CYS A 60 -1.19 12.64 -1.14
C CYS A 60 -2.41 13.33 -0.52
N THR A 61 -2.61 13.23 0.79
CA THR A 61 -3.76 13.84 1.49
C THR A 61 -3.36 15.04 2.33
N ALA A 62 -2.09 15.44 2.32
CA ALA A 62 -1.61 16.59 3.08
C ALA A 62 -2.28 17.89 2.60
N GLY A 63 -3.05 18.53 3.49
CA GLY A 63 -3.81 19.75 3.18
C GLY A 63 -5.02 19.53 2.27
N VAL A 64 -5.38 18.27 1.99
CA VAL A 64 -6.58 17.93 1.23
C VAL A 64 -7.73 17.73 2.21
N HIS A 65 -8.83 18.42 1.95
CA HIS A 65 -10.07 18.32 2.71
C HIS A 65 -11.23 18.13 1.72
N ASP A 66 -12.21 17.30 2.09
CA ASP A 66 -13.47 17.10 1.36
C ASP A 66 -13.31 16.68 -0.11
N ALA A 67 -12.31 15.86 -0.42
CA ALA A 67 -12.18 15.27 -1.76
C ALA A 67 -13.46 14.47 -2.10
N PRO A 68 -14.04 14.64 -3.31
CA PRO A 68 -15.30 13.99 -3.67
C PRO A 68 -15.13 12.50 -4.00
N GLU A 69 -13.91 12.07 -4.32
CA GLU A 69 -13.58 10.71 -4.73
C GLU A 69 -12.16 10.33 -4.26
N PRO A 70 -11.81 9.04 -4.27
CA PRO A 70 -10.47 8.58 -3.94
C PRO A 70 -9.38 9.30 -4.75
N HIS A 71 -8.37 9.82 -4.07
CA HIS A 71 -7.39 10.76 -4.65
C HIS A 71 -5.99 10.16 -4.83
N CYS A 72 -5.65 9.09 -4.10
CA CYS A 72 -4.27 8.65 -3.92
C CYS A 72 -3.82 7.59 -4.94
N ALA A 73 -4.09 7.83 -6.24
CA ALA A 73 -3.77 6.88 -7.32
C ALA A 73 -2.27 6.51 -7.38
N PHE A 74 -1.38 7.47 -7.13
CA PHE A 74 0.06 7.19 -7.09
C PHE A 74 0.44 6.23 -5.96
N THR A 75 -0.03 6.49 -4.74
CA THR A 75 0.21 5.65 -3.57
C THR A 75 -0.37 4.26 -3.74
N MET A 76 -1.57 4.16 -4.34
CA MET A 76 -2.16 2.88 -4.73
C MET A 76 -1.25 2.10 -5.70
N GLY A 77 -0.68 2.77 -6.70
CA GLY A 77 0.29 2.15 -7.61
C GLY A 77 1.56 1.64 -6.91
N VAL A 78 2.01 2.32 -5.85
CA VAL A 78 3.11 1.85 -5.00
C VAL A 78 2.73 0.55 -4.28
N PHE A 79 1.53 0.45 -3.70
CA PHE A 79 1.09 -0.78 -3.03
C PHE A 79 0.88 -1.95 -3.99
N ILE A 80 0.21 -1.71 -5.13
CA ILE A 80 0.02 -2.73 -6.17
C ILE A 80 1.37 -3.27 -6.62
N GLY A 81 2.32 -2.39 -6.98
CA GLY A 81 3.63 -2.80 -7.47
C GLY A 81 4.47 -3.53 -6.42
N SER A 82 4.42 -3.08 -5.16
CA SER A 82 5.19 -3.68 -4.09
C SER A 82 4.65 -5.07 -3.74
N ILE A 83 3.34 -5.19 -3.50
CA ILE A 83 2.72 -6.47 -3.15
C ILE A 83 2.84 -7.46 -4.31
N SER A 84 2.63 -7.01 -5.55
CA SER A 84 2.85 -7.85 -6.73
C SER A 84 4.27 -8.41 -6.78
N SER A 85 5.26 -7.59 -6.48
CA SER A 85 6.66 -8.02 -6.47
C SER A 85 6.97 -8.92 -5.27
N PHE A 86 6.47 -8.63 -4.07
CA PHE A 86 6.65 -9.47 -2.89
C PHE A 86 6.12 -10.89 -3.10
N THR A 87 4.91 -11.00 -3.63
CA THR A 87 4.23 -12.29 -3.78
C THR A 87 4.55 -13.00 -5.10
N GLY A 88 5.15 -12.30 -6.06
CA GLY A 88 5.37 -12.80 -7.42
C GLY A 88 4.06 -13.00 -8.21
N LYS A 89 2.96 -12.36 -7.80
CA LYS A 89 1.64 -12.48 -8.43
C LYS A 89 1.28 -11.16 -9.11
N ARG A 90 0.51 -11.20 -10.18
CA ARG A 90 -0.11 -9.99 -10.73
C ARG A 90 -1.19 -9.52 -9.76
N MET A 91 -1.18 -8.25 -9.42
CA MET A 91 -2.15 -7.65 -8.50
C MET A 91 -2.81 -6.43 -9.15
N THR A 92 -4.04 -6.16 -8.76
CA THR A 92 -4.77 -4.91 -9.02
C THR A 92 -5.14 -4.27 -7.69
N GLY A 93 -5.65 -3.04 -7.71
CA GLY A 93 -6.16 -2.44 -6.49
C GLY A 93 -7.13 -1.30 -6.67
N LYS A 94 -7.82 -0.98 -5.58
CA LYS A 94 -8.73 0.16 -5.44
C LYS A 94 -8.58 0.80 -4.06
N GLU A 95 -8.70 2.11 -4.00
CA GLU A 95 -8.84 2.86 -2.74
C GLU A 95 -10.33 2.92 -2.36
N THR A 96 -10.68 2.48 -1.16
CA THR A 96 -12.08 2.43 -0.68
C THR A 96 -12.40 3.47 0.39
N MET A 97 -11.38 3.93 1.11
CA MET A 97 -11.47 4.98 2.12
C MET A 97 -10.26 5.90 1.96
N CYS A 98 -10.41 7.20 2.28
CA CYS A 98 -9.32 8.15 2.17
C CYS A 98 -9.43 9.26 3.23
N THR A 99 -8.32 9.59 3.89
CA THR A 99 -8.25 10.72 4.85
C THR A 99 -8.57 12.06 4.19
N GLY A 100 -8.20 12.24 2.92
CA GLY A 100 -8.56 13.44 2.15
C GLY A 100 -10.08 13.59 1.91
N MET A 101 -10.85 12.52 2.10
CA MET A 101 -12.32 12.53 2.03
C MET A 101 -12.97 12.62 3.43
N GLY A 102 -12.18 12.84 4.49
CA GLY A 102 -12.67 12.90 5.87
C GLY A 102 -12.71 11.56 6.62
N ALA A 103 -12.21 10.46 6.04
CA ALA A 103 -12.07 9.20 6.76
C ALA A 103 -10.92 9.25 7.79
N ALA A 104 -10.93 8.34 8.77
CA ALA A 104 -9.85 8.23 9.75
C ALA A 104 -8.52 7.70 9.16
N GLU A 105 -8.61 6.91 8.09
CA GLU A 105 -7.48 6.29 7.41
C GLU A 105 -7.77 6.12 5.92
N CYS A 106 -6.71 5.95 5.11
CA CYS A 106 -6.87 5.48 3.74
C CYS A 106 -6.77 3.95 3.70
N VAL A 107 -7.64 3.31 2.93
CA VAL A 107 -7.69 1.85 2.80
C VAL A 107 -7.58 1.44 1.35
N TYR A 108 -6.60 0.59 1.05
CA TYR A 108 -6.38 0.03 -0.28
C TYR A 108 -6.69 -1.46 -0.29
N GLN A 109 -7.58 -1.86 -1.18
CA GLN A 109 -7.89 -3.26 -1.48
C GLN A 109 -6.98 -3.70 -2.62
N ILE A 110 -6.07 -4.63 -2.36
CA ILE A 110 -5.13 -5.16 -3.33
C ILE A 110 -5.45 -6.63 -3.56
N ASP A 111 -5.83 -6.98 -4.78
CA ASP A 111 -6.35 -8.30 -5.11
C ASP A 111 -5.56 -8.93 -6.26
N PRO A 112 -5.40 -10.27 -6.31
CA PRO A 112 -4.83 -10.94 -7.47
C PRO A 112 -5.61 -10.60 -8.75
N LEU A 113 -4.85 -10.37 -9.82
CA LEU A 113 -5.35 -10.44 -11.19
C LEU A 113 -5.11 -11.88 -11.64
N ASP A 114 -6.19 -12.62 -11.89
CA ASP A 114 -6.13 -13.97 -12.45
C ASP A 114 -5.21 -14.04 -13.68
#